data_AF-A0A7W6EGI6-F1
#
_entry.id   AF-A0A7W6EGI6-F1
#
_cell.length_a   1.000
_cell.length_b   1.000
_cell.length_c   1.000
_cell.angle_alpha   90.00
_cell.angle_beta   90.00
_cell.angle_gamma   90.00
#
_symmetry.space_group_name_H-M   'P 1'
#
loop_
_entity.id
_entity.type
_entity.pdbx_description
1 polymer ?
#
loop_
_entity_poly.entity_id
_entity_poly.type
_entity_poly.pdbx_seq_one_letter_code
_entity_poly.pdbx_strand_id
1 'polypeptide(L)'
;MKTPTETAAKPVRKPRRLMIGLTLAGVTAVAATTGGYFALGSAGAETPDAVVAAAIPVPMPVAVLEERAPTKAADYQIVSIYGDEAILAVGSNLLRVKAGSLAPGLGTVTAIEPRADGGGSVIGTDATLSTS
;
A
#
# COMPACT_ATOMS: atom_id res chain seq x y z
N MET A 1 -39.34 -50.60 -14.27
CA MET A 1 -39.64 -50.18 -15.66
C MET A 1 -38.35 -49.67 -16.31
N LYS A 2 -38.33 -49.40 -17.62
CA LYS A 2 -37.11 -49.01 -18.35
C LYS A 2 -36.69 -47.56 -18.05
N THR A 3 -35.40 -47.28 -18.17
CA THR A 3 -34.77 -45.95 -18.34
C THR A 3 -34.86 -45.53 -19.82
N PRO A 4 -34.30 -44.39 -20.31
CA PRO A 4 -33.52 -43.33 -19.65
C PRO A 4 -33.91 -41.87 -20.04
N THR A 5 -33.06 -40.91 -19.66
CA THR A 5 -32.78 -39.62 -20.36
C THR A 5 -33.84 -38.51 -20.39
N GLU A 6 -33.54 -37.39 -19.71
CA GLU A 6 -33.38 -36.11 -20.41
C GLU A 6 -32.27 -35.25 -19.77
N THR A 7 -31.35 -34.74 -20.59
CA THR A 7 -30.24 -33.86 -20.15
C THR A 7 -30.48 -32.45 -20.68
N ALA A 8 -31.09 -31.59 -19.87
CA ALA A 8 -31.31 -30.18 -20.20
C ALA A 8 -30.02 -29.35 -20.01
N ALA A 9 -29.58 -28.64 -21.06
CA ALA A 9 -28.25 -28.05 -21.12
C ALA A 9 -28.12 -26.66 -20.45
N LYS A 10 -26.91 -26.38 -19.91
CA LYS A 10 -26.52 -25.14 -19.23
C LYS A 10 -26.29 -23.98 -20.24
N PRO A 11 -27.08 -22.89 -20.22
CA PRO A 11 -26.89 -21.77 -21.15
C PRO A 11 -25.68 -20.90 -20.78
N VAL A 12 -24.55 -21.12 -21.46
CA VAL A 12 -23.31 -20.33 -21.28
C VAL A 12 -23.48 -18.93 -21.86
N ARG A 13 -23.63 -17.92 -20.99
CA ARG A 13 -23.67 -16.51 -21.40
C ARG A 13 -22.25 -15.99 -21.67
N LYS A 14 -21.93 -15.73 -22.94
CA LYS A 14 -20.65 -15.12 -23.36
C LYS A 14 -20.52 -13.69 -22.81
N PRO A 15 -19.34 -13.27 -22.29
CA PRO A 15 -19.10 -11.87 -21.93
C PRO A 15 -19.03 -11.00 -23.19
N ARG A 16 -19.77 -9.88 -23.21
CA ARG A 16 -19.63 -8.85 -24.25
C ARG A 16 -18.37 -8.03 -23.98
N ARG A 17 -17.39 -8.10 -24.89
CA ARG A 17 -16.29 -7.11 -24.94
C ARG A 17 -16.89 -5.77 -25.39
N LEU A 18 -16.75 -4.74 -24.55
CA LEU A 18 -17.05 -3.36 -24.93
C LEU A 18 -15.72 -2.57 -24.96
N MET A 19 -15.15 -2.40 -26.15
CA MET A 19 -14.10 -1.41 -26.35
C MET A 19 -14.75 -0.05 -26.58
N ILE A 20 -14.39 0.93 -25.75
CA ILE A 20 -14.55 2.36 -26.05
C ILE A 20 -13.18 2.98 -25.85
N GLY A 21 -12.47 3.20 -26.97
CA GLY A 21 -11.37 4.15 -27.01
C GLY A 21 -11.91 5.47 -27.55
N LEU A 22 -11.56 6.58 -26.90
CA LEU A 22 -11.76 7.92 -27.44
C LEU A 22 -10.54 8.78 -27.09
N THR A 23 -9.95 9.41 -28.11
CA THR A 23 -8.70 10.18 -28.02
C THR A 23 -8.96 11.66 -28.22
N LEU A 24 -8.51 12.51 -27.29
CA LEU A 24 -8.20 13.94 -27.45
C LEU A 24 -7.34 14.32 -26.22
N ALA A 25 -6.09 14.81 -26.26
CA ALA A 25 -5.35 15.74 -27.12
C ALA A 25 -5.51 17.22 -26.72
N GLY A 26 -4.42 17.84 -26.21
CA GLY A 26 -4.38 19.23 -25.70
C GLY A 26 -4.83 19.37 -24.24
N VAL A 27 -4.57 20.44 -23.47
CA VAL A 27 -3.84 21.75 -23.58
C VAL A 27 -3.63 22.20 -22.11
N THR A 28 -2.52 22.77 -21.58
CA THR A 28 -1.13 23.06 -22.00
C THR A 28 -0.24 23.16 -20.73
N ALA A 29 1.10 23.29 -20.87
CA ALA A 29 2.04 23.41 -19.75
C ALA A 29 2.13 24.83 -19.12
N VAL A 30 2.45 24.90 -17.82
CA VAL A 30 2.87 26.09 -17.05
C VAL A 30 4.05 25.63 -16.17
N ALA A 31 5.30 25.84 -16.58
CA ALA A 31 6.10 27.05 -16.41
C ALA A 31 6.59 27.24 -14.95
N ALA A 32 7.92 27.20 -14.76
CA ALA A 32 8.58 27.27 -13.45
C ALA A 32 8.93 28.71 -13.06
N THR A 33 8.94 29.00 -11.75
CA THR A 33 9.36 30.29 -11.17
C THR A 33 10.42 30.09 -10.09
N THR A 34 11.64 29.76 -10.52
CA THR A 34 12.81 29.68 -9.63
C THR A 34 13.30 31.09 -9.28
N GLY A 35 13.01 31.53 -8.05
CA GLY A 35 13.77 32.56 -7.33
C GLY A 35 13.47 34.03 -7.64
N GLY A 36 13.60 34.86 -6.59
CA GLY A 36 13.96 36.27 -6.72
C GLY A 36 13.00 37.29 -6.11
N TYR A 37 13.61 38.28 -5.44
CA TYR A 37 13.14 39.67 -5.33
C TYR A 37 11.84 39.96 -4.58
N PHE A 38 11.91 39.91 -3.24
CA PHE A 38 11.33 40.98 -2.41
C PHE A 38 12.40 41.58 -1.49
N ALA A 39 13.19 42.49 -2.06
CA ALA A 39 14.08 43.37 -1.32
C ALA A 39 13.51 44.80 -1.40
N LEU A 40 12.64 45.15 -0.45
CA LEU A 40 12.09 46.50 -0.33
C LEU A 40 11.91 46.83 1.15
N GLY A 41 12.85 47.59 1.71
CA GLY A 41 12.93 47.82 3.16
C GLY A 41 14.13 48.68 3.59
N SER A 42 14.54 49.64 2.77
CA SER A 42 15.69 50.52 3.03
C SER A 42 15.25 51.85 3.65
N ALA A 43 15.45 52.03 4.97
CA ALA A 43 15.68 53.31 5.66
C ALA A 43 15.60 53.13 7.20
N GLY A 44 16.70 52.69 7.82
CA GLY A 44 16.86 52.63 9.26
C GLY A 44 18.34 52.71 9.61
N ALA A 45 18.81 53.91 9.98
CA ALA A 45 20.22 54.15 10.26
C ALA A 45 20.49 54.05 11.76
N GLU A 46 20.80 52.85 12.22
CA GLU A 46 21.27 52.59 13.59
C GLU A 46 22.69 52.03 13.58
N THR A 47 23.32 52.01 14.75
CA THR A 47 24.78 51.90 14.93
C THR A 47 25.37 50.57 14.44
N PRO A 48 26.67 50.55 14.05
CA PRO A 48 27.41 49.33 13.77
C PRO A 48 27.73 48.60 15.08
N ASP A 49 26.70 48.02 15.70
CA ASP A 49 26.88 47.08 16.79
C ASP A 49 27.72 45.90 16.31
N ALA A 50 28.69 45.49 17.12
CA ALA A 50 29.64 44.45 16.74
C ALA A 50 28.92 43.10 16.73
N VAL A 51 28.43 42.68 15.54
CA VAL A 51 27.72 41.41 15.36
C VAL A 51 28.66 40.26 15.68
N VAL A 52 28.62 39.82 16.95
CA VAL A 52 29.25 38.59 17.41
C VAL A 52 28.65 37.46 16.58
N ALA A 53 29.47 36.89 15.69
CA ALA A 53 29.04 35.83 14.79
C ALA A 53 28.65 34.60 15.62
N ALA A 54 27.35 34.49 15.90
CA ALA A 54 26.79 33.40 16.68
C ALA A 54 27.13 32.08 15.99
N ALA A 55 27.98 31.27 16.63
CA ALA A 55 28.46 30.02 16.06
C ALA A 55 27.25 29.11 15.80
N ILE A 56 26.97 28.85 14.53
CA ILE A 56 25.84 28.01 14.11
C ILE A 56 26.04 26.63 14.75
N PRO A 57 25.12 26.16 15.61
CA PRO A 57 25.32 24.91 16.33
C PRO A 57 25.35 23.75 15.33
N VAL A 58 26.48 23.05 15.28
CA VAL A 58 26.66 21.87 14.44
C VAL A 58 25.64 20.80 14.90
N PRO A 59 24.84 20.22 14.00
CA PRO A 59 23.87 19.20 14.39
C PRO A 59 24.60 17.99 14.98
N MET A 60 24.22 17.59 16.20
CA MET A 60 24.74 16.36 16.80
C MET A 60 24.33 15.15 15.95
N PRO A 61 25.19 14.12 15.83
CA PRO A 61 24.82 12.88 15.17
C PRO A 61 23.67 12.21 15.93
N VAL A 62 22.49 12.15 15.31
CA VAL A 62 21.35 11.39 15.82
C VAL A 62 21.65 9.91 15.61
N ALA A 63 21.50 9.11 16.66
CA ALA A 63 21.64 7.65 16.54
C ALA A 63 20.53 7.11 15.62
N VAL A 64 20.93 6.50 14.50
CA VAL A 64 20.00 5.77 13.64
C VAL A 64 19.56 4.52 14.41
N LEU A 65 18.29 4.48 14.79
CA LEU A 65 17.70 3.33 15.44
C LEU A 65 17.44 2.27 14.36
N GLU A 66 18.36 1.31 14.20
CA GLU A 66 18.21 0.27 13.19
C GLU A 66 16.91 -0.52 13.39
N GLU A 67 16.17 -0.71 12.30
CA GLU A 67 14.81 -1.19 12.35
C GLU A 67 14.71 -2.64 12.82
N ARG A 68 13.59 -2.95 13.49
CA ARG A 68 13.18 -4.32 13.79
C ARG A 68 13.24 -5.15 12.50
N ALA A 69 14.02 -6.23 12.53
CA ALA A 69 14.33 -7.05 11.36
C ALA A 69 13.09 -7.34 10.49
N PRO A 70 13.20 -7.25 9.14
CA PRO A 70 12.04 -7.23 8.26
C PRO A 70 11.22 -8.52 8.35
N THR A 71 9.93 -8.35 8.63
CA THR A 71 8.95 -9.42 8.77
C THR A 71 8.88 -10.31 7.53
N LYS A 72 8.88 -11.62 7.74
CA LYS A 72 8.77 -12.66 6.72
C LYS A 72 7.37 -13.28 6.76
N ALA A 73 6.94 -13.91 5.65
CA ALA A 73 5.69 -14.66 5.62
C ALA A 73 5.54 -15.71 6.75
N ALA A 74 6.66 -16.31 7.18
CA ALA A 74 6.69 -17.30 8.26
C ALA A 74 6.49 -16.71 9.67
N ASP A 75 6.57 -15.39 9.84
CA ASP A 75 6.29 -14.71 11.11
C ASP A 75 4.78 -14.43 11.32
N TYR A 76 3.95 -14.76 10.31
CA TYR A 76 2.51 -14.58 10.34
C TYR A 76 1.76 -15.87 10.69
N GLN A 77 0.69 -15.72 11.47
CA GLN A 77 -0.28 -16.78 11.73
C GLN A 77 -1.69 -16.30 11.36
N ILE A 78 -2.45 -17.11 10.60
CA ILE A 78 -3.87 -16.87 10.38
C ILE A 78 -4.59 -17.15 11.70
N VAL A 79 -5.26 -16.13 12.26
CA VAL A 79 -6.07 -16.24 13.48
C VAL A 79 -7.51 -16.63 13.11
N SER A 80 -8.05 -16.01 12.06
CA SER A 80 -9.36 -16.32 11.47
C SER A 80 -9.55 -15.66 10.11
N ILE A 81 -10.46 -16.21 9.30
CA ILE A 81 -10.90 -15.64 8.02
C ILE A 81 -12.42 -15.43 8.07
N TYR A 82 -12.88 -14.24 7.66
CA TYR A 82 -14.28 -13.83 7.63
C TYR A 82 -14.63 -13.23 6.27
N GLY A 83 -15.24 -14.03 5.39
CA GLY A 83 -15.65 -13.56 4.06
C GLY A 83 -14.45 -13.19 3.18
N ASP A 84 -14.27 -11.89 2.91
CA ASP A 84 -13.15 -11.33 2.16
C ASP A 84 -12.06 -10.69 3.04
N GLU A 85 -12.13 -10.89 4.37
CA GLU A 85 -11.15 -10.42 5.36
C GLU A 85 -10.40 -11.57 6.02
N ALA A 86 -9.10 -11.42 6.25
CA ALA A 86 -8.33 -12.29 7.13
C ALA A 86 -7.71 -11.50 8.29
N ILE A 87 -7.71 -12.08 9.49
CA ILE A 87 -7.01 -11.59 10.67
C ILE A 87 -5.71 -12.38 10.80
N LEU A 88 -4.59 -11.66 10.71
CA LEU A 88 -3.24 -12.21 10.81
C LEU A 88 -2.57 -11.70 12.09
N ALA A 89 -2.02 -12.60 12.90
CA ALA A 89 -1.11 -12.26 13.98
C ALA A 89 0.33 -12.17 13.44
N VAL A 90 1.10 -11.20 13.95
CA VAL A 90 2.54 -11.07 13.71
C VAL A 90 3.22 -10.56 14.98
N GLY A 91 3.91 -11.46 15.68
CA GLY A 91 4.50 -11.19 16.99
C GLY A 91 3.46 -10.68 18.01
N SER A 92 3.50 -9.39 18.33
CA SER A 92 2.61 -8.71 19.28
C SER A 92 1.37 -8.06 18.64
N ASN A 93 1.26 -8.07 17.31
CA ASN A 93 0.31 -7.23 16.57
C ASN A 93 -0.71 -8.09 15.82
N LEU A 94 -1.93 -7.58 15.68
CA LEU A 94 -2.95 -8.13 14.76
C LEU A 94 -3.11 -7.19 13.56
N LEU A 95 -3.02 -7.72 12.36
CA LEU A 95 -3.32 -7.04 11.10
C LEU A 95 -4.60 -7.62 10.50
N ARG A 96 -5.45 -6.76 9.95
CA ARG A 96 -6.63 -7.13 9.16
C ARG A 96 -6.35 -6.84 7.70
N VAL A 97 -6.44 -7.85 6.84
CA VAL A 97 -6.10 -7.74 5.41
C VAL A 97 -7.26 -8.13 4.51
N LYS A 98 -7.33 -7.50 3.33
CA LYS A 98 -8.18 -7.83 2.19
C LYS A 98 -7.33 -8.04 0.93
N ALA A 99 -7.91 -8.58 -0.13
CA ALA A 99 -7.35 -8.44 -1.47
C ALA A 99 -7.02 -6.96 -1.77
N GLY A 100 -5.85 -6.69 -2.35
CA GLY A 100 -5.28 -5.35 -2.55
C GLY A 100 -4.52 -4.78 -1.35
N SER A 101 -4.53 -5.42 -0.18
CA SER A 101 -3.75 -4.97 0.99
C SER A 101 -2.28 -5.37 0.85
N LEU A 102 -1.35 -4.49 1.25
CA LEU A 102 0.07 -4.82 1.35
C LEU A 102 0.39 -5.32 2.77
N ALA A 103 1.01 -6.49 2.86
CA ALA A 103 1.52 -7.07 4.11
C ALA A 103 3.02 -7.39 3.96
N PRO A 104 3.90 -6.87 4.83
CA PRO A 104 5.33 -7.19 4.82
C PRO A 104 5.61 -8.69 4.68
N GLY A 105 6.56 -9.08 3.82
CA GLY A 105 6.96 -10.48 3.62
C GLY A 105 5.94 -11.40 2.92
N LEU A 106 4.66 -11.01 2.82
CA LEU A 106 3.62 -11.66 2.00
C LEU A 106 3.43 -10.94 0.65
N GLY A 107 3.73 -9.65 0.60
CA GLY A 107 3.56 -8.78 -0.57
C GLY A 107 2.17 -8.17 -0.64
N THR A 108 1.62 -8.02 -1.85
CA THR A 108 0.22 -7.60 -2.03
C THR A 108 -0.68 -8.82 -1.96
N VAL A 109 -1.65 -8.83 -1.06
CA VAL A 109 -2.67 -9.89 -0.97
C VAL A 109 -3.51 -9.88 -2.25
N THR A 110 -3.53 -10.98 -2.99
CA THR A 110 -4.27 -11.14 -4.25
C THR A 110 -5.62 -11.83 -4.04
N ALA A 111 -5.66 -12.84 -3.16
CA ALA A 111 -6.86 -13.59 -2.82
C ALA A 111 -6.84 -14.07 -1.36
N ILE A 112 -8.03 -14.34 -0.83
CA ILE A 112 -8.26 -14.92 0.49
C ILE A 112 -9.29 -16.04 0.29
N GLU A 113 -8.94 -17.26 0.68
CA GLU A 113 -9.74 -18.47 0.46
C GLU A 113 -10.17 -19.05 1.82
N PRO A 114 -11.37 -18.70 2.34
CA PRO A 114 -11.84 -19.21 3.62
C PRO A 114 -12.17 -20.70 3.56
N ARG A 115 -11.89 -21.41 4.67
CA ARG A 115 -12.26 -22.79 4.91
C ARG A 115 -13.36 -22.86 5.99
N ALA A 116 -14.15 -23.93 5.99
CA ALA A 116 -15.34 -24.09 6.85
C ALA A 116 -15.04 -24.19 8.37
N ASP A 117 -13.77 -24.32 8.76
CA ASP A 117 -13.28 -24.30 10.14
C ASP A 117 -12.93 -22.88 10.65
N GLY A 118 -13.03 -21.85 9.79
CA GLY A 118 -12.62 -20.48 10.06
C GLY A 118 -11.14 -20.19 9.75
N GLY A 119 -10.38 -21.20 9.32
CA GLY A 119 -9.07 -21.04 8.72
C GLY A 119 -9.15 -20.84 7.21
N GLY A 120 -8.12 -21.26 6.48
CA GLY A 120 -8.02 -21.17 5.02
C GLY A 120 -6.66 -20.70 4.53
N SER A 121 -6.65 -20.00 3.40
CA SER A 121 -5.43 -19.50 2.73
C SER A 121 -5.48 -17.99 2.50
N VAL A 122 -4.33 -17.32 2.61
CA VAL A 122 -4.10 -15.92 2.22
C VAL A 122 -2.97 -15.90 1.20
N ILE A 123 -3.28 -15.51 -0.03
CA ILE A 123 -2.41 -15.62 -1.20
C ILE A 123 -1.84 -14.24 -1.52
N GLY A 124 -0.60 -13.98 -1.14
CA GLY A 124 0.15 -12.78 -1.50
C GLY A 124 0.88 -12.91 -2.84
N THR A 125 1.47 -11.81 -3.32
CA THR A 125 2.36 -11.82 -4.50
C THR A 125 3.66 -12.56 -4.24
N ASP A 126 4.15 -12.54 -3.00
CA ASP A 126 5.50 -12.97 -2.65
C ASP A 126 5.50 -14.32 -1.92
N ALA A 127 4.42 -14.61 -1.18
CA ALA A 127 4.20 -15.87 -0.48
C ALA A 127 2.70 -16.16 -0.27
N THR A 128 2.37 -17.44 -0.07
CA THR A 128 1.04 -17.88 0.39
C THR A 128 1.14 -18.42 1.81
N LEU A 129 0.22 -18.00 2.66
CA LEU A 129 0.04 -18.49 4.02
C LEU A 129 -1.22 -19.36 4.07
N SER A 130 -1.17 -20.52 4.72
CA SER A 130 -2.32 -21.41 4.87
C SER A 130 -2.35 -22.09 6.23
N THR A 131 -3.55 -22.31 6.76
CA THR A 131 -3.75 -23.19 7.92
C THR A 131 -3.67 -24.64 7.46
N SER A 132 -2.97 -25.49 8.21
CA SER A 132 -2.98 -26.95 8.02
C SER A 132 -4.36 -27.51 8.38
#